data_AF-A0A4Q3V987-F1
#
_entry.id   AF-A0A4Q3V987-F1
#
_cell.length_a   1.000
_cell.length_b   1.000
_cell.length_c   1.000
_cell.angle_alpha   90.00
_cell.angle_beta   90.00
_cell.angle_gamma   90.00
#
_symmetry.space_group_name_H-M   'P 1'
#
loop_
_entity.id
_entity.type
_entity.pdbx_description
1 polymer ?
#
loop_
_entity_poly.entity_id
_entity_poly.type
_entity_poly.pdbx_seq_one_letter_code
_entity_poly.pdbx_strand_id
1 'polypeptide(L)' 'MLLAGCSGGDGKAAYNIEEKKAVEAAKNLTPEQQIENAQKAPMSQDQKDALVKSIKDKNGIK' A
#
# COMPACT_ATOMS: atom_id res chain seq x y z
N MET A 1 -31.24 -5.51 30.64
CA MET A 1 -30.19 -6.53 30.73
C MET A 1 -30.25 -7.41 29.50
N LEU A 2 -29.29 -7.29 28.57
CA LEU A 2 -28.94 -8.31 27.58
C LEU A 2 -27.52 -8.03 27.03
N LEU A 3 -26.55 -7.93 27.95
CA LEU A 3 -25.14 -8.09 27.58
C LEU A 3 -24.82 -9.59 27.64
N ALA A 4 -24.69 -10.23 26.48
CA ALA A 4 -23.83 -11.39 26.25
C ALA A 4 -23.94 -11.78 24.78
N GLY A 5 -22.83 -11.75 24.04
CA GLY A 5 -22.82 -12.21 22.65
C GLY A 5 -21.76 -11.61 21.72
N CYS A 6 -20.64 -11.13 22.25
CA CYS A 6 -19.42 -11.03 21.44
C CYS A 6 -18.95 -12.46 21.17
N SER A 7 -19.28 -13.03 20.01
CA SER A 7 -18.61 -14.25 19.55
C SER A 7 -18.90 -14.53 18.08
N GLY A 8 -17.83 -14.74 17.31
CA GLY A 8 -17.87 -15.66 16.18
C GLY A 8 -17.97 -15.02 14.80
N GLY A 9 -17.03 -14.14 14.49
CA GLY A 9 -16.87 -13.63 13.13
C GLY A 9 -15.48 -13.10 12.82
N ASP A 10 -14.43 -13.58 13.50
CA ASP A 10 -13.04 -13.45 13.05
C ASP A 10 -12.84 -14.28 11.77
N GLY A 11 -13.59 -13.97 10.73
CA GLY A 11 -13.22 -14.24 9.35
C GLY A 11 -12.14 -13.26 8.95
N LYS A 12 -11.03 -13.22 9.69
CA LYS A 12 -9.76 -12.83 9.06
C LYS A 12 -9.56 -13.92 8.02
N ALA A 13 -9.99 -13.66 6.79
CA ALA A 13 -9.60 -14.46 5.66
C ALA A 13 -8.11 -14.69 5.86
N ALA A 14 -7.73 -15.94 6.13
CA ALA A 14 -6.35 -16.28 6.36
C ALA A 14 -5.69 -15.95 5.04
N TYR A 15 -5.12 -14.73 4.94
CA TYR A 15 -4.48 -14.25 3.72
C TYR A 15 -3.64 -15.41 3.25
N ASN A 16 -4.00 -15.96 2.09
CA ASN A 16 -3.31 -17.11 1.58
C ASN A 16 -1.83 -16.71 1.49
N ILE A 17 -0.89 -17.62 1.71
CA ILE A 17 0.54 -17.23 1.82
C ILE A 17 0.98 -16.36 0.63
N GLU A 18 0.38 -16.57 -0.54
CA GLU A 18 0.50 -15.72 -1.73
C GLU A 18 0.00 -14.28 -1.55
N GLU A 19 -1.17 -14.06 -0.97
CA GLU A 19 -1.68 -12.70 -0.71
C GLU A 19 -0.85 -11.97 0.34
N LYS A 20 -0.33 -12.68 1.36
CA LYS A 20 0.62 -12.06 2.30
C LYS A 20 1.90 -11.63 1.59
N LYS A 21 2.45 -12.48 0.71
CA LYS A 21 3.62 -12.14 -0.09
C LYS A 21 3.35 -10.97 -1.04
N ALA A 22 2.18 -10.91 -1.66
CA ALA A 22 1.80 -9.79 -2.52
C ALA A 22 1.64 -8.48 -1.72
N VAL A 23 1.03 -8.55 -0.54
CA VAL A 23 0.87 -7.40 0.36
C VAL A 23 2.21 -6.96 0.96
N GLU A 24 3.09 -7.88 1.34
CA GLU A 24 4.44 -7.56 1.80
C GLU A 24 5.33 -7.02 0.67
N ALA A 25 5.24 -7.58 -0.54
CA ALA A 25 5.91 -7.04 -1.71
C ALA A 25 5.41 -5.63 -2.05
N ALA A 26 4.11 -5.37 -1.91
CA ALA A 26 3.53 -4.03 -2.09
C ALA A 26 4.00 -3.04 -1.00
N LYS A 27 4.20 -3.51 0.25
CA LYS A 27 4.72 -2.69 1.35
C LYS A 27 6.24 -2.42 1.25
N ASN A 28 6.96 -3.31 0.58
CA ASN A 28 8.41 -3.24 0.38
C ASN A 28 8.80 -2.73 -1.01
N LEU A 29 7.88 -2.13 -1.77
CA LEU A 29 8.22 -1.51 -3.04
C LEU A 29 9.36 -0.51 -2.81
N THR A 30 10.45 -0.69 -3.57
CA THR A 30 11.58 0.23 -3.46
C THR A 30 11.11 1.63 -3.86
N PRO A 31 11.75 2.69 -3.35
CA PRO A 31 11.39 4.05 -3.75
C PRO A 31 11.42 4.25 -5.27
N GLU A 32 12.31 3.56 -5.99
CA GLU A 32 12.38 3.58 -7.46
C GLU A 32 11.14 2.96 -8.10
N GLN A 33 10.67 1.81 -7.59
CA GLN A 33 9.44 1.18 -8.07
C GLN A 33 8.21 2.03 -7.76
N GLN A 34 8.19 2.73 -6.62
CA GLN A 34 7.13 3.67 -6.29
C GLN A 34 7.10 4.86 -7.27
N ILE A 35 8.28 5.37 -7.67
CA ILE A 35 8.41 6.42 -8.69
C ILE A 35 7.95 5.92 -10.06
N GLU A 36 8.36 4.72 -10.46
CA GLU A 36 7.94 4.10 -11.73
C GLU A 36 6.42 3.92 -11.79
N ASN A 37 5.81 3.44 -10.70
CA ASN A 37 4.36 3.30 -10.58
C ASN A 37 3.65 4.66 -10.63
N ALA A 38 4.20 5.68 -9.97
CA ALA A 38 3.68 7.05 -10.04
C ALA A 38 3.69 7.59 -11.48
N GLN A 39 4.75 7.30 -12.25
CA GLN A 39 4.84 7.72 -13.66
C GLN A 39 3.83 6.99 -14.57
N LYS A 40 3.55 5.71 -14.28
CA LYS A 40 2.58 4.90 -15.04
C LYS A 40 1.13 5.15 -14.63
N ALA A 41 0.88 5.83 -13.52
CA ALA A 41 -0.46 6.07 -13.04
C ALA A 41 -1.27 6.96 -14.02
N PRO A 42 -2.59 6.70 -14.18
CA PRO A 42 -3.46 7.48 -15.07
C PRO A 42 -3.89 8.80 -14.41
N MET A 43 -2.92 9.67 -14.13
CA MET A 43 -3.12 10.99 -13.51
C MET A 43 -2.43 12.08 -14.35
N SER A 44 -2.72 13.35 -14.08
CA SER A 44 -2.07 14.46 -14.81
C SER A 44 -0.58 14.54 -14.51
N GLN A 45 0.20 15.13 -15.41
CA GLN A 45 1.66 15.22 -15.24
C GLN A 45 2.05 15.93 -13.93
N ASP A 46 1.36 17.02 -13.58
CA ASP A 46 1.58 17.74 -12.32
C ASP A 46 1.36 16.86 -11.07
N GLN A 47 0.36 15.97 -11.12
CA GLN A 47 0.07 15.04 -10.04
C GLN A 47 1.15 13.94 -9.95
N LYS A 48 1.66 13.47 -11.09
CA LYS A 48 2.78 12.52 -11.13
C LYS A 48 4.01 13.15 -10.50
N ASP A 49 4.34 14.38 -10.88
CA ASP A 49 5.53 15.06 -10.40
C ASP A 49 5.45 15.35 -8.89
N ALA A 50 4.28 15.76 -8.39
CA ALA A 50 4.04 15.93 -6.96
C ALA A 50 4.16 14.60 -6.18
N LEU A 51 3.66 13.49 -6.75
CA LEU A 51 3.75 12.17 -6.13
C LEU A 51 5.19 11.65 -6.12
N VAL A 52 5.92 11.77 -7.23
CA VAL A 52 7.34 11.43 -7.34
C VAL A 52 8.17 12.25 -6.36
N LYS A 53 7.91 13.56 -6.25
CA LYS A 53 8.60 14.42 -5.28
C LYS A 53 8.34 13.97 -3.84
N SER A 54 7.08 13.66 -3.48
CA SER A 54 6.77 13.15 -2.15
C SER A 54 7.46 11.83 -1.83
N ILE A 55 7.58 10.93 -2.81
CA ILE A 55 8.29 9.65 -2.64
C ILE A 55 9.79 9.90 -2.42
N LYS A 56 10.39 10.80 -3.22
CA LYS A 56 11.80 11.18 -3.08
C LYS A 56 12.10 11.80 -1.72
N ASP A 57 11.30 12.78 -1.30
CA ASP A 57 11.46 13.49 -0.02
C ASP A 57 11.37 12.53 1.17
N LYS A 58 10.39 11.60 1.16
CA LYS A 58 10.22 10.59 2.22
C LYS A 58 11.37 9.61 2.35
N ASN A 59 12.07 9.34 1.24
CA ASN A 59 13.15 8.35 1.18
C ASN A 59 14.55 9.00 1.12
N GLY A 60 14.65 10.32 1.24
CA GLY A 60 15.93 11.05 1.22
C GLY A 60 16.63 11.01 -0.14
N ILE A 61 15.90 10.80 -1.23
CA ILE A 61 16.43 10.73 -2.59
C ILE A 61 16.49 12.15 -3.15
N LYS A 62 17.69 12.60 -3.52
CA LYS A 62 17.93 13.92 -4.10
C LYS A 62 17.58 13.99 -5.58
#